data_AF-A0A521MUM0-F1
#
_entry.id   AF-A0A521MUM0-F1
#
_cell.length_a   1.000
_cell.length_b   1.000
_cell.length_c   1.000
_cell.angle_alpha   90.00
_cell.angle_beta   90.00
_cell.angle_gamma   90.00
#
_symmetry.space_group_name_H-M   'P 1'
#
loop_
_entity.id
_entity.type
_entity.pdbx_description
1 polymer ?
#
loop_
_entity_poly.entity_id
_entity_poly.type
_entity_poly.pdbx_seq_one_letter_code
_entity_poly.pdbx_strand_id
1 'polypeptide(L)'
;MRSLGARWTRAAASGQFFTRWSWLVTLPFAVTLMGGYDDARSTQERVAGVGIALAVHLALGVLGVLAAAGERAAQSPRVRIGIVVTGLAVIAVGRPFLLAAGAHAAGVQLFAGPLGARVATNVVVVAAALSLVAMMTLTVRTHRAVIGRLRLVLEALEVQRSRDAGDVAVLSDRVLEATRRTLLAALPPVVAGPIEPERAALLLKGFADEVVRPLSHRLFDDADRVVQPREQELPPGPTGAVPRLFPARIDRPAPVWITVVAYALLWVPHLAAQTSLATAGIAFVAVVVVGACGNGLVVTAGTRAASGSGAGSVTLLPVFAGGYLLVGAAIGVAAGVSAAAGGAPVEASAVATAVLVSVVVYPVFALLVAAVGSGFRRLATVEGELATAIDEAAVLAAASHNAATVARRRVAHLLHGDVQAECVAAARDLRRVEVVTEADWVAALDRIESALDLPRGEPDPGGARRSVETMIEAWRFSLDITLTADEAAWAVLDTDASRLELAVDSLAEGLTNTIRHGTESRAEVTLTAAATGAGVVVEVLSQGRIDRRADHDGYGLAQLAGRARALTLTQSGSVVRLRVELT
;
A
#
# COMPACT_ATOMS: atom_id res chain seq x y z
N MET A 1 7.16 -12.64 11.84
CA MET A 1 6.56 -11.68 12.80
C MET A 1 7.66 -11.06 13.66
N ARG A 2 7.82 -9.74 13.72
CA ARG A 2 8.82 -9.11 14.60
C ARG A 2 8.50 -9.38 16.08
N SER A 3 9.54 -9.70 16.87
CA SER A 3 9.43 -9.97 18.31
C SER A 3 8.87 -8.77 19.08
N LEU A 4 8.24 -9.02 20.23
CA LEU A 4 7.70 -7.97 21.10
C LEU A 4 8.78 -6.95 21.48
N GLY A 5 10.00 -7.42 21.76
CA GLY A 5 11.15 -6.56 22.07
C GLY A 5 11.47 -5.58 20.95
N ALA A 6 11.47 -6.01 19.68
CA ALA A 6 11.72 -5.13 18.55
C ALA A 6 10.63 -4.05 18.35
N ARG A 7 9.39 -4.33 18.77
CA ARG A 7 8.29 -3.35 18.74
C ARG A 7 8.46 -2.32 19.86
N TRP A 8 8.85 -2.79 21.04
CA TRP A 8 9.09 -1.93 22.19
C TRP A 8 10.27 -0.98 21.96
N THR A 9 11.41 -1.48 21.46
CA THR A 9 12.58 -0.65 21.19
C THR A 9 12.27 0.44 20.16
N ARG A 10 11.46 0.12 19.14
CA ARG A 10 10.99 1.14 18.18
C ARG A 10 10.09 2.18 18.83
N ALA A 11 9.19 1.78 19.73
CA ALA A 11 8.35 2.71 20.46
C ALA A 11 9.18 3.64 21.35
N ALA A 12 10.16 3.09 22.08
CA ALA A 12 11.07 3.86 22.94
C ALA A 12 12.02 4.78 22.16
N ALA A 13 12.37 4.42 20.93
CA ALA A 13 13.19 5.26 20.04
C ALA A 13 12.38 6.33 19.28
N SER A 14 11.05 6.31 19.36
CA SER A 14 10.18 7.08 18.46
C SER A 14 10.15 8.59 18.73
N GLY A 15 10.55 9.07 19.91
CA GLY A 15 10.38 10.47 20.30
C GLY A 15 8.96 10.79 20.81
N GLN A 16 8.14 9.77 21.03
CA GLN A 16 6.70 9.87 21.26
C GLN A 16 6.19 8.81 22.23
N PHE A 17 7.05 8.25 23.08
CA PHE A 17 6.68 7.27 24.08
C PHE A 17 5.74 7.89 25.14
N PHE A 18 6.09 9.08 25.62
CA PHE A 18 5.27 9.85 26.55
C PHE A 18 4.32 10.79 25.79
N THR A 19 3.02 10.57 25.95
CA THR A 19 1.98 11.39 25.34
C THR A 19 0.88 11.73 26.34
N ARG A 20 -0.01 12.68 26.00
CA ARG A 20 -1.22 12.96 26.78
C ARG A 20 -2.08 11.71 27.01
N TRP A 21 -2.10 10.78 26.06
CA TRP A 21 -2.85 9.53 26.19
C TRP A 21 -2.18 8.56 27.15
N SER A 22 -0.84 8.52 27.18
CA SER A 22 -0.08 7.74 28.16
C SER A 22 -0.46 8.15 29.58
N TRP A 23 -0.76 9.43 29.82
CA TRP A 23 -1.20 9.94 31.12
C TRP A 23 -2.69 9.72 31.44
N LEU A 24 -3.58 9.91 30.45
CA LEU A 24 -5.02 9.68 30.64
C LEU A 24 -5.34 8.21 30.84
N VAL A 25 -4.71 7.33 30.08
CA VAL A 25 -4.97 5.88 30.10
C VAL A 25 -4.38 5.21 31.34
N THR A 26 -3.29 5.76 31.90
CA THR A 26 -2.70 5.21 33.14
C THR A 26 -3.42 5.68 34.40
N LEU A 27 -4.30 6.69 34.32
CA LEU A 27 -5.04 7.22 35.47
C LEU A 27 -5.82 6.15 36.26
N PRO A 28 -6.56 5.21 35.63
CA PRO A 28 -7.29 4.17 36.36
C PRO A 28 -6.34 3.25 37.15
N PHE A 29 -5.20 2.86 36.57
CA PHE A 29 -4.17 2.05 37.24
C PHE A 29 -3.53 2.83 38.39
N ALA A 30 -3.26 4.10 38.14
CA ALA A 30 -2.64 5.02 39.07
C ALA A 30 -3.50 5.21 40.32
N VAL A 31 -4.79 5.47 40.15
CA VAL A 31 -5.68 5.76 41.27
C VAL A 31 -6.06 4.49 42.02
N THR A 32 -6.26 3.36 41.34
CA THR A 32 -6.73 2.13 41.99
C THR A 32 -5.55 1.23 42.41
N LEU A 33 -5.00 0.44 41.48
CA LEU A 33 -3.94 -0.55 41.72
C LEU A 33 -2.68 0.05 42.37
N MET A 34 -2.36 1.29 42.04
CA MET A 34 -1.16 1.98 42.53
C MET A 34 -1.49 3.18 43.43
N GLY A 35 -2.75 3.30 43.88
CA GLY A 35 -3.21 4.44 44.69
C GLY A 35 -2.72 4.39 46.11
N GLY A 36 -2.53 3.18 46.61
CA GLY A 36 -1.75 2.93 47.79
C GLY A 36 -2.45 3.25 49.11
N TYR A 37 -3.77 3.08 49.15
CA TYR A 37 -4.64 3.28 50.31
C TYR A 37 -5.34 1.98 50.75
N ASP A 38 -4.65 0.85 50.60
CA ASP A 38 -5.15 -0.49 50.86
C ASP A 38 -5.59 -0.67 52.33
N ASP A 39 -4.89 -0.01 53.26
CA ASP A 39 -5.11 -0.11 54.71
C ASP A 39 -6.02 0.99 55.28
N ALA A 40 -6.68 1.78 54.43
CA ALA A 40 -7.56 2.86 54.86
C ALA A 40 -8.78 2.32 55.64
N ARG A 41 -8.92 2.80 56.89
CA ARG A 41 -9.88 2.31 57.90
C ARG A 41 -11.23 3.01 57.86
N SER A 42 -11.28 4.19 57.26
CA SER A 42 -12.51 4.98 57.13
C SER A 42 -12.75 5.44 55.68
N THR A 43 -14.01 5.79 55.37
CA THR A 43 -14.35 6.40 54.07
C THR A 43 -13.58 7.71 53.86
N GLN A 44 -13.37 8.50 54.91
CA GLN A 44 -12.60 9.75 54.84
C GLN A 44 -11.14 9.49 54.48
N GLU A 45 -10.49 8.49 55.09
CA GLU A 45 -9.13 8.08 54.73
C GLU A 45 -9.03 7.57 53.29
N ARG A 46 -10.04 6.84 52.80
CA ARG A 46 -10.10 6.39 51.40
C ARG A 46 -10.21 7.57 50.43
N VAL A 47 -11.07 8.54 50.74
CA VAL A 47 -11.21 9.78 49.93
C VAL A 47 -9.91 10.57 49.93
N ALA A 48 -9.26 10.72 51.09
CA ALA A 48 -7.95 11.36 51.20
C ALA A 48 -6.89 10.60 50.37
N GLY A 49 -6.87 9.27 50.45
CA GLY A 49 -5.97 8.42 49.67
C GLY A 49 -6.16 8.57 48.15
N VAL A 50 -7.40 8.61 47.68
CA VAL A 50 -7.71 8.90 46.27
C VAL A 50 -7.23 10.30 45.87
N GLY A 51 -7.46 11.31 46.72
CA GLY A 51 -6.99 12.68 46.50
C GLY A 51 -5.46 12.77 46.40
N ILE A 52 -4.74 12.09 47.30
CA ILE A 52 -3.27 12.00 47.28
C ILE A 52 -2.81 11.26 46.02
N ALA A 53 -3.43 10.15 45.65
CA ALA A 53 -3.08 9.41 44.44
C ALA A 53 -3.26 10.24 43.16
N LEU A 54 -4.32 11.05 43.09
CA LEU A 54 -4.54 12.02 42.00
C LEU A 54 -3.46 13.11 41.97
N ALA A 55 -3.14 13.70 43.13
CA ALA A 55 -2.11 14.73 43.23
C ALA A 55 -0.73 14.18 42.81
N VAL A 56 -0.37 12.97 43.26
CA VAL A 56 0.87 12.29 42.86
C VAL A 56 0.87 11.98 41.37
N HIS A 57 -0.26 11.55 40.79
CA HIS A 57 -0.36 11.32 39.35
C HIS A 57 -0.16 12.61 38.54
N LEU A 58 -0.71 13.74 38.99
CA LEU A 58 -0.49 15.04 38.36
C LEU A 58 0.97 15.49 38.47
N ALA A 59 1.60 15.35 39.64
CA ALA A 59 3.00 15.69 39.87
C ALA A 59 3.96 14.86 38.98
N LEU A 60 3.75 13.54 38.93
CA LEU A 60 4.50 12.65 38.03
C LEU A 60 4.17 12.92 36.55
N GLY A 61 2.97 13.40 36.25
CA GLY A 61 2.58 13.89 34.94
C GLY A 61 3.48 15.01 34.43
N VAL A 62 3.86 15.96 35.30
CA VAL A 62 4.83 17.03 34.97
C VAL A 62 6.19 16.43 34.59
N LEU A 63 6.70 15.46 35.37
CA LEU A 63 7.93 14.73 35.01
C LEU A 63 7.79 14.00 33.67
N GLY A 64 6.61 13.44 33.38
CA GLY A 64 6.28 12.87 32.09
C GLY A 64 6.35 13.85 30.93
N VAL A 65 5.88 15.07 31.13
CA VAL A 65 5.96 16.14 30.13
C VAL A 65 7.42 16.53 29.89
N LEU A 66 8.23 16.63 30.94
CA LEU A 66 9.66 16.87 30.82
C LEU A 66 10.38 15.73 30.08
N ALA A 67 10.07 14.47 30.42
CA ALA A 67 10.58 13.31 29.71
C ALA A 67 10.16 13.33 28.23
N ALA A 68 8.91 13.68 27.93
CA ALA A 68 8.42 13.83 26.56
C ALA A 68 9.11 14.97 25.80
N ALA A 69 9.49 16.06 26.48
CA ALA A 69 10.23 17.15 25.88
C ALA A 69 11.68 16.72 25.58
N GLY A 70 12.34 16.07 26.54
CA GLY A 70 13.68 15.51 26.35
C GLY A 70 13.74 14.45 25.25
N GLU A 71 12.75 13.54 25.19
CA GLU A 71 12.65 12.52 24.14
C GLU A 71 12.55 13.15 22.75
N ARG A 72 11.79 14.25 22.62
CA ARG A 72 11.61 14.99 21.35
C ARG A 72 12.84 15.82 20.97
N ALA A 73 13.56 16.37 21.94
CA ALA A 73 14.78 17.13 21.70
C ALA A 73 15.97 16.25 21.32
N ALA A 74 16.00 14.99 21.80
CA ALA A 74 17.08 14.07 21.50
C ALA A 74 17.12 13.66 20.02
N GLN A 75 18.27 13.80 19.38
CA GLN A 75 18.49 13.38 17.99
C GLN A 75 18.86 11.89 17.86
N SER A 76 19.53 11.32 18.86
CA SER A 76 19.98 9.92 18.84
C SER A 76 18.92 8.96 19.39
N PRO A 77 18.61 7.84 18.69
CA PRO A 77 17.70 6.81 19.18
C PRO A 77 18.11 6.21 20.53
N ARG A 78 19.43 6.07 20.77
CA ARG A 78 19.95 5.50 22.04
C ARG A 78 19.67 6.44 23.22
N VAL A 79 19.82 7.75 23.01
CA VAL A 79 19.53 8.77 24.03
C VAL A 79 18.04 8.78 24.36
N ARG A 80 17.17 8.67 23.34
CA ARG A 80 15.71 8.58 23.55
C ARG A 80 15.32 7.38 24.40
N ILE A 81 15.87 6.20 24.08
CA ILE A 81 15.64 4.99 24.87
C ILE A 81 16.12 5.21 26.31
N GLY A 82 17.30 5.83 26.50
CA GLY A 82 17.80 6.20 27.83
C GLY A 82 16.81 7.08 28.60
N ILE A 83 16.32 8.16 27.99
CA ILE A 83 15.30 9.05 28.58
C ILE A 83 14.02 8.29 28.94
N VAL A 84 13.56 7.39 28.07
CA VAL A 84 12.36 6.57 28.33
C VAL A 84 12.58 5.63 29.51
N VAL A 85 13.69 4.90 29.54
CA VAL A 85 14.00 3.97 30.64
C VAL A 85 14.17 4.72 31.95
N THR A 86 14.92 5.83 31.96
CA THR A 86 15.09 6.66 33.15
C THR A 86 13.77 7.28 33.60
N GLY A 87 12.96 7.80 32.69
CA GLY A 87 11.64 8.36 33.01
C GLY A 87 10.70 7.31 33.61
N LEU A 88 10.65 6.11 33.02
CA LEU A 88 9.89 4.98 33.57
C LEU A 88 10.36 4.61 34.97
N ALA A 89 11.68 4.51 35.18
CA ALA A 89 12.26 4.19 36.48
C ALA A 89 11.93 5.26 37.54
N VAL A 90 12.10 6.55 37.21
CA VAL A 90 11.80 7.66 38.13
C VAL A 90 10.32 7.70 38.48
N ILE A 91 9.41 7.54 37.50
CA ILE A 91 7.97 7.52 37.74
C ILE A 91 7.59 6.31 38.61
N ALA A 92 8.11 5.13 38.29
CA ALA A 92 7.76 3.90 39.01
C ALA A 92 8.31 3.87 40.45
N VAL A 93 9.58 4.26 40.63
CA VAL A 93 10.24 4.24 41.95
C VAL A 93 9.78 5.42 42.79
N GLY A 94 9.70 6.63 42.22
CA GLY A 94 9.34 7.84 42.95
C GLY A 94 7.90 7.85 43.48
N ARG A 95 6.99 7.15 42.79
CA ARG A 95 5.57 7.15 43.13
C ARG A 95 5.25 6.63 44.54
N PRO A 96 5.69 5.44 44.98
CA PRO A 96 5.50 4.99 46.35
C PRO A 96 5.99 5.99 47.42
N PHE A 97 7.11 6.67 47.18
CA PHE A 97 7.65 7.67 48.11
C PHE A 97 6.77 8.93 48.17
N LEU A 98 6.30 9.41 47.02
CA LEU A 98 5.39 10.56 46.98
C LEU A 98 4.03 10.26 47.64
N LEU A 99 3.52 9.04 47.46
CA LEU A 99 2.31 8.58 48.15
C LEU A 99 2.52 8.52 49.67
N ALA A 100 3.64 7.95 50.12
CA ALA A 100 3.99 7.88 51.53
C ALA A 100 4.18 9.28 52.14
N ALA A 101 4.86 10.19 51.44
CA ALA A 101 5.05 11.56 51.86
C ALA A 101 3.72 12.33 51.94
N GLY A 102 2.83 12.15 50.95
CA GLY A 102 1.50 12.75 50.95
C GLY A 102 0.61 12.23 52.08
N ALA A 103 0.66 10.92 52.35
CA ALA A 103 -0.05 10.31 53.47
C ALA A 103 0.46 10.84 54.83
N HIS A 104 1.79 10.92 54.99
CA HIS A 104 2.42 11.47 56.18
C HIS A 104 2.05 12.95 56.41
N ALA A 105 2.10 13.76 55.36
CA ALA A 105 1.72 15.18 55.42
C ALA A 105 0.23 15.38 55.76
N ALA A 106 -0.64 14.46 55.33
CA ALA A 106 -2.06 14.46 55.66
C ALA A 106 -2.37 13.81 57.02
N GLY A 107 -1.37 13.32 57.76
CA GLY A 107 -1.55 12.68 59.07
C GLY A 107 -2.32 11.36 59.02
N VAL A 108 -2.35 10.68 57.87
CA VAL A 108 -3.09 9.42 57.67
C VAL A 108 -2.15 8.26 57.40
N GLN A 109 -2.48 7.09 57.95
CA GLN A 109 -1.75 5.85 57.67
C GLN A 109 -2.50 5.03 56.61
N LEU A 110 -2.12 5.23 55.35
CA LEU A 110 -2.79 4.60 54.19
C LEU A 110 -2.18 3.24 53.78
N PHE A 111 -1.00 2.92 54.31
CA PHE A 111 -0.30 1.66 54.04
C PHE A 111 0.69 1.31 55.14
N ALA A 112 0.73 0.03 55.51
CA ALA A 112 1.64 -0.54 56.50
C ALA A 112 2.61 -1.59 55.93
N GLY A 113 2.49 -1.98 54.66
CA GLY A 113 3.31 -3.02 54.04
C GLY A 113 4.74 -2.58 53.66
N PRO A 114 5.56 -3.52 53.15
CA PRO A 114 6.94 -3.24 52.75
C PRO A 114 7.00 -2.34 51.51
N LEU A 115 7.75 -1.23 51.62
CA LEU A 115 7.90 -0.26 50.53
C LEU A 115 8.51 -0.86 49.25
N GLY A 116 9.43 -1.83 49.41
CA GLY A 116 10.05 -2.53 48.27
C GLY A 116 9.03 -3.26 47.38
N ALA A 117 7.99 -3.85 47.97
CA ALA A 117 6.92 -4.50 47.21
C ALA A 117 6.12 -3.49 46.37
N ARG A 118 5.84 -2.31 46.94
CA ARG A 118 5.19 -1.22 46.20
C ARG A 118 6.03 -0.75 45.03
N VAL A 119 7.33 -0.56 45.24
CA VAL A 119 8.25 -0.21 44.16
C VAL A 119 8.21 -1.27 43.06
N ALA A 120 8.28 -2.56 43.40
CA ALA A 120 8.21 -3.65 42.43
C ALA A 120 6.90 -3.66 41.64
N THR A 121 5.73 -3.55 42.30
CA THR A 121 4.43 -3.46 41.64
C THR A 121 4.35 -2.24 40.72
N ASN A 122 4.80 -1.08 41.18
CA ASN A 122 4.79 0.14 40.38
C ASN A 122 5.68 0.00 39.15
N VAL A 123 6.88 -0.57 39.26
CA VAL A 123 7.78 -0.83 38.13
C VAL A 123 7.10 -1.71 37.09
N VAL A 124 6.49 -2.83 37.50
CA VAL A 124 5.82 -3.74 36.57
C VAL A 124 4.63 -3.06 35.88
N VAL A 125 3.76 -2.40 36.65
CA VAL A 125 2.53 -1.77 36.11
C VAL A 125 2.85 -0.58 35.21
N VAL A 126 3.73 0.33 35.64
CA VAL A 126 4.13 1.52 34.86
C VAL A 126 4.81 1.09 33.56
N ALA A 127 5.75 0.13 33.63
CA ALA A 127 6.41 -0.39 32.45
C ALA A 127 5.42 -1.04 31.48
N ALA A 128 4.51 -1.90 31.96
CA ALA A 128 3.53 -2.57 31.12
C ALA A 128 2.53 -1.59 30.49
N ALA A 129 1.89 -0.75 31.30
CA ALA A 129 0.82 0.16 30.85
C ALA A 129 1.35 1.22 29.88
N LEU A 130 2.45 1.91 30.22
CA LEU A 130 3.01 2.94 29.34
C LEU A 130 3.58 2.34 28.06
N SER A 131 4.20 1.16 28.12
CA SER A 131 4.67 0.46 26.92
C SER A 131 3.51 0.08 25.98
N LEU A 132 2.39 -0.40 26.53
CA LEU A 132 1.21 -0.76 25.73
C LEU A 132 0.63 0.48 25.04
N VAL A 133 0.50 1.59 25.76
CA VAL A 133 -0.01 2.86 25.19
C VAL A 133 0.95 3.45 24.15
N ALA A 134 2.25 3.39 24.40
CA ALA A 134 3.26 3.84 23.45
C ALA A 134 3.21 3.00 22.17
N MET A 135 3.15 1.67 22.28
CA MET A 135 2.98 0.78 21.13
C MET A 135 1.70 1.06 20.36
N MET A 136 0.57 1.26 21.06
CA MET A 136 -0.71 1.63 20.42
C MET A 136 -0.57 2.92 19.61
N THR A 137 0.02 3.95 20.22
CA THR A 137 0.19 5.27 19.60
C THR A 137 1.09 5.18 18.37
N LEU A 138 2.18 4.41 18.46
CA LEU A 138 3.09 4.16 17.34
C LEU A 138 2.38 3.44 16.20
N THR A 139 1.59 2.39 16.49
CA THR A 139 0.85 1.64 15.47
C THR A 139 -0.13 2.54 14.72
N VAL A 140 -0.90 3.37 15.44
CA VAL A 140 -1.86 4.32 14.82
C VAL A 140 -1.15 5.32 13.91
N ARG A 141 0.02 5.84 14.32
CA ARG A 141 0.78 6.80 13.52
C ARG A 141 1.43 6.15 12.30
N THR A 142 2.05 4.98 12.49
CA THR A 142 2.66 4.21 11.40
C THR A 142 1.62 3.90 10.34
N HIS A 143 0.43 3.46 10.77
CA HIS A 143 -0.69 3.20 9.88
C HIS A 143 -1.10 4.44 9.06
N ARG A 144 -1.15 5.63 9.68
CA ARG A 144 -1.44 6.88 8.95
C ARG A 144 -0.36 7.24 7.94
N ALA A 145 0.91 7.09 8.31
CA ALA A 145 2.02 7.40 7.42
C ALA A 145 2.08 6.46 6.21
N VAL A 146 1.86 5.16 6.42
CA VAL A 146 1.82 4.16 5.35
C VAL A 146 0.66 4.44 4.39
N ILE A 147 -0.56 4.64 4.90
CA ILE A 147 -1.72 4.99 4.05
C ILE A 147 -1.48 6.29 3.28
N GLY A 148 -0.90 7.30 3.91
CA GLY A 148 -0.57 8.56 3.24
C GLY A 148 0.38 8.36 2.06
N ARG A 149 1.47 7.59 2.27
CA ARG A 149 2.44 7.30 1.21
C ARG A 149 1.84 6.49 0.07
N LEU A 150 1.09 5.45 0.39
CA LEU A 150 0.50 4.57 -0.62
C LEU A 150 -0.59 5.30 -1.45
N ARG A 151 -1.36 6.20 -0.82
CA ARG A 151 -2.29 7.08 -1.56
C ARG A 151 -1.57 8.01 -2.54
N LEU A 152 -0.43 8.57 -2.14
CA LEU A 152 0.36 9.42 -3.02
C LEU A 152 0.91 8.63 -4.23
N VAL A 153 1.28 7.36 -4.03
CA VAL A 153 1.70 6.48 -5.15
C VAL A 153 0.52 6.23 -6.11
N LEU A 154 -0.67 5.91 -5.59
CA LEU A 154 -1.86 5.74 -6.43
C LEU A 154 -2.20 7.00 -7.22
N GLU A 155 -2.22 8.16 -6.56
CA GLU A 155 -2.49 9.44 -7.20
C GLU A 155 -1.45 9.75 -8.30
N ALA A 156 -0.18 9.44 -8.07
CA ALA A 156 0.86 9.59 -9.08
C ALA A 156 0.64 8.68 -10.30
N LEU A 157 0.25 7.41 -10.07
CA LEU A 157 -0.06 6.46 -11.15
C LEU A 157 -1.29 6.87 -11.95
N GLU A 158 -2.34 7.36 -11.29
CA GLU A 158 -3.55 7.87 -11.96
C GLU A 158 -3.24 9.13 -12.80
N VAL A 159 -2.44 10.05 -12.26
CA VAL A 159 -1.97 11.24 -12.99
C VAL A 159 -1.14 10.84 -14.20
N GLN A 160 -0.22 9.88 -14.06
CA GLN A 160 0.57 9.38 -15.18
C GLN A 160 -0.32 8.74 -16.25
N ARG A 161 -1.22 7.84 -15.84
CA ARG A 161 -2.17 7.21 -16.76
C ARG A 161 -3.02 8.23 -17.51
N SER A 162 -3.57 9.24 -16.82
CA SER A 162 -4.39 10.27 -17.46
C SER A 162 -3.60 11.12 -18.47
N ARG A 163 -2.32 11.40 -18.19
CA ARG A 163 -1.41 12.05 -19.14
C ARG A 163 -1.14 11.16 -20.35
N ASP A 164 -0.75 9.91 -20.15
CA ASP A 164 -0.43 8.98 -21.24
C ASP A 164 -1.66 8.71 -22.13
N ALA A 165 -2.84 8.55 -21.53
CA ALA A 165 -4.09 8.39 -22.28
C ALA A 165 -4.47 9.66 -23.06
N GLY A 166 -4.28 10.85 -22.47
CA GLY A 166 -4.45 12.12 -23.16
C GLY A 166 -3.46 12.27 -24.32
N ASP A 167 -2.21 11.85 -24.12
CA ASP A 167 -1.14 11.92 -25.10
C ASP A 167 -1.46 11.11 -26.36
N VAL A 168 -2.00 9.89 -26.26
CA VAL A 168 -2.32 9.05 -27.44
C VAL A 168 -3.23 9.77 -28.45
N ALA A 169 -4.37 10.27 -27.97
CA ALA A 169 -5.39 10.90 -28.83
C ALA A 169 -4.97 12.29 -29.29
N VAL A 170 -4.29 13.04 -28.41
CA VAL A 170 -3.94 14.43 -28.66
C VAL A 170 -2.65 14.57 -29.46
N LEU A 171 -1.61 13.75 -29.23
CA LEU A 171 -0.37 13.83 -30.01
C LEU A 171 -0.64 13.50 -31.47
N SER A 172 -1.33 12.39 -31.75
CA SER A 172 -1.51 11.94 -33.14
C SER A 172 -2.22 13.00 -33.99
N ASP A 173 -3.33 13.56 -33.49
CA ASP A 173 -4.11 14.54 -34.24
C ASP A 173 -3.45 15.93 -34.26
N ARG A 174 -2.93 16.42 -33.12
CA ARG A 174 -2.30 17.75 -33.08
C ARG A 174 -0.98 17.81 -33.83
N VAL A 175 -0.15 16.77 -33.77
CA VAL A 175 1.14 16.74 -34.46
C VAL A 175 0.94 16.70 -35.96
N LEU A 176 0.01 15.87 -36.45
CA LEU A 176 -0.29 15.82 -37.88
C LEU A 176 -0.95 17.09 -38.37
N GLU A 177 -1.91 17.64 -37.64
CA GLU A 177 -2.56 18.91 -37.99
C GLU A 177 -1.58 20.10 -37.93
N ALA A 178 -0.65 20.11 -36.98
CA ALA A 178 0.41 21.12 -36.94
C ALA A 178 1.39 20.96 -38.12
N THR A 179 1.69 19.72 -38.51
CA THR A 179 2.53 19.43 -39.68
C THR A 179 1.83 19.87 -40.96
N ARG A 180 0.52 19.58 -41.11
CA ARG A 180 -0.34 20.04 -42.22
C ARG A 180 -0.39 21.56 -42.31
N ARG A 181 -0.63 22.26 -41.19
CA ARG A 181 -0.59 23.73 -41.15
C ARG A 181 0.78 24.29 -41.51
N THR A 182 1.86 23.63 -41.09
CA THR A 182 3.23 24.05 -41.44
C THR A 182 3.52 23.82 -42.91
N LEU A 183 3.06 22.72 -43.49
CA LEU A 183 3.14 22.42 -44.92
C LEU A 183 2.45 23.53 -45.74
N LEU A 184 1.20 23.83 -45.41
CA LEU A 184 0.40 24.86 -46.09
C LEU A 184 0.97 26.28 -45.91
N ALA A 185 1.62 26.57 -44.78
CA ALA A 185 2.24 27.87 -44.53
C ALA A 185 3.62 28.03 -45.17
N ALA A 186 4.41 26.95 -45.24
CA ALA A 186 5.76 26.97 -45.81
C ALA A 186 5.78 26.98 -47.34
N LEU A 187 4.67 26.56 -47.97
CA LEU A 187 4.55 26.42 -49.41
C LEU A 187 3.68 27.56 -49.96
N PRO A 188 4.27 28.56 -50.66
CA PRO A 188 3.53 29.73 -51.12
C PRO A 188 2.42 29.34 -52.10
N PRO A 189 1.24 30.00 -52.05
CA PRO A 189 0.19 29.77 -53.04
C PRO A 189 0.69 30.17 -54.43
N VAL A 190 0.51 29.28 -55.43
CA VAL A 190 0.95 29.45 -56.84
C VAL A 190 0.23 30.61 -57.55
N VAL A 191 -0.72 31.25 -56.87
CA VAL A 191 -1.46 32.44 -57.30
C VAL A 191 -0.54 33.61 -57.71
N ALA A 192 0.75 33.59 -57.35
CA ALA A 192 1.74 34.61 -57.72
C ALA A 192 2.46 34.41 -59.08
N GLY A 193 2.20 33.33 -59.82
CA GLY A 193 2.81 33.03 -61.13
C GLY A 193 3.53 31.67 -61.18
N PRO A 194 3.97 31.22 -62.38
CA PRO A 194 4.60 29.91 -62.57
C PRO A 194 5.87 29.78 -61.71
N ILE A 195 5.99 28.66 -60.99
CA ILE A 195 7.15 28.38 -60.16
C ILE A 195 8.20 27.65 -61.00
N GLU A 196 9.47 28.06 -60.89
CA GLU A 196 10.56 27.30 -61.50
C GLU A 196 10.66 25.88 -60.91
N PRO A 197 10.80 24.84 -61.76
CA PRO A 197 10.98 23.44 -61.35
C PRO A 197 12.00 23.22 -60.23
N GLU A 198 13.21 23.79 -60.34
CA GLU A 198 14.24 23.71 -59.30
C GLU A 198 13.78 24.30 -57.96
N ARG A 199 13.09 25.45 -58.00
CA ARG A 199 12.65 26.17 -56.80
C ARG A 199 11.52 25.42 -56.09
N ALA A 200 10.56 24.89 -56.84
CA ALA A 200 9.49 24.04 -56.32
C ALA A 200 10.05 22.80 -55.60
N ALA A 201 11.02 22.13 -56.23
CA ALA A 201 11.67 20.96 -55.66
C ALA A 201 12.54 21.28 -54.42
N LEU A 202 13.19 22.44 -54.39
CA LEU A 202 13.95 22.89 -53.21
C LEU A 202 13.06 23.19 -52.01
N LEU A 203 11.86 23.75 -52.23
CA LEU A 203 10.90 24.04 -51.16
C LEU A 203 10.40 22.75 -50.49
N LEU A 204 10.01 21.73 -51.28
CA LEU A 204 9.58 20.43 -50.74
C LEU A 204 10.71 19.69 -50.01
N LYS A 205 11.94 19.77 -50.55
CA LYS A 205 13.11 19.21 -49.88
C LYS A 205 13.44 19.93 -48.57
N GLY A 206 13.34 21.27 -48.56
CA GLY A 206 13.51 22.09 -47.35
C GLY A 206 12.49 21.74 -46.28
N PHE A 207 11.21 21.58 -46.64
CA PHE A 207 10.17 21.13 -45.71
C PHE A 207 10.48 19.75 -45.11
N ALA A 208 10.91 18.79 -45.94
CA ALA A 208 11.30 17.46 -45.48
C ALA A 208 12.48 17.49 -44.49
N ASP A 209 13.54 18.26 -44.80
CA ASP A 209 14.77 18.30 -44.00
C ASP A 209 14.64 19.19 -42.74
N GLU A 210 13.87 20.28 -42.78
CA GLU A 210 13.78 21.27 -41.70
C GLU A 210 12.58 21.07 -40.77
N VAL A 211 11.49 20.44 -41.24
CA VAL A 211 10.26 20.25 -40.45
C VAL A 211 10.02 18.78 -40.15
N VAL A 212 9.89 17.94 -41.19
CA VAL A 212 9.47 16.54 -41.05
C VAL A 212 10.51 15.73 -40.30
N ARG A 213 11.78 15.79 -40.73
CA ARG A 213 12.88 15.02 -40.15
C ARG A 213 13.18 15.39 -38.68
N PRO A 214 13.26 16.68 -38.27
CA PRO A 214 13.47 17.00 -36.86
C PRO A 214 12.27 16.68 -35.98
N LEU A 215 11.04 16.68 -36.52
CA LEU A 215 9.84 16.31 -35.78
C LEU A 215 9.75 14.79 -35.56
N SER A 216 10.05 13.99 -36.58
CA SER A 216 10.09 12.52 -36.46
C SER A 216 11.16 12.06 -35.46
N HIS A 217 12.38 12.62 -35.52
CA HIS A 217 13.43 12.31 -34.56
C HIS A 217 13.05 12.69 -33.12
N ARG A 218 12.43 13.86 -32.90
CA ARG A 218 11.94 14.25 -31.57
C ARG A 218 10.90 13.28 -31.01
N LEU A 219 9.96 12.84 -31.84
CA LEU A 219 8.94 11.86 -31.42
C LEU A 219 9.53 10.49 -31.13
N PHE A 220 10.55 10.08 -31.88
CA PHE A 220 11.29 8.84 -31.65
C PHE A 220 12.10 8.90 -30.33
N ASP A 221 12.84 9.98 -30.11
CA ASP A 221 13.63 10.21 -28.90
C ASP A 221 12.73 10.32 -27.66
N ASP A 222 11.59 10.98 -27.76
CA ASP A 222 10.62 11.11 -26.66
C ASP A 222 9.83 9.81 -26.41
N ALA A 223 9.82 8.86 -27.35
CA ALA A 223 9.29 7.51 -27.16
C ALA A 223 10.30 6.60 -26.43
N ASP A 224 11.60 6.82 -26.67
CA ASP A 224 12.69 6.04 -26.05
C ASP A 224 13.15 6.61 -24.71
N ARG A 225 12.75 7.84 -24.38
CA ARG A 225 12.89 8.38 -23.03
C ARG A 225 12.05 7.58 -22.06
N VAL A 226 12.69 6.65 -21.35
CA VAL A 226 12.18 6.10 -20.10
C VAL A 226 11.91 7.29 -19.19
N VAL A 227 10.63 7.65 -19.03
CA VAL A 227 10.22 8.59 -17.99
C VAL A 227 10.48 7.86 -16.68
N GLN A 228 11.70 8.00 -16.15
CA GLN A 228 11.91 7.70 -14.76
C GLN A 228 10.89 8.55 -14.00
N PRO A 229 10.14 7.97 -13.06
CA PRO A 229 9.28 8.77 -12.21
C PRO A 229 10.16 9.88 -11.67
N ARG A 230 9.89 11.14 -12.07
CA ARG A 230 10.58 12.26 -11.47
C ARG A 230 10.45 12.04 -9.97
N GLU A 231 11.53 12.21 -9.22
CA GLU A 231 11.46 12.54 -7.81
C GLU A 231 10.69 13.87 -7.72
N GLN A 232 9.38 13.83 -7.94
CA GLN A 232 8.49 14.86 -7.52
C GLN A 232 8.60 14.79 -6.01
N GLU A 233 9.18 15.84 -5.43
CA GLU A 233 9.03 16.13 -4.01
C GLU A 233 7.55 15.98 -3.71
N LEU A 234 7.23 14.86 -3.04
CA LEU A 234 5.86 14.47 -2.73
C LEU A 234 5.21 15.68 -2.06
N PRO A 235 4.14 16.25 -2.65
CA PRO A 235 3.41 17.32 -1.97
C PRO A 235 2.99 16.78 -0.59
N PRO A 236 3.02 17.62 0.46
CA PRO A 236 2.55 17.21 1.77
C PRO A 236 1.12 16.68 1.62
N GLY A 237 0.96 15.36 1.83
CA GLY A 237 -0.24 14.65 1.43
C GLY A 237 -1.52 15.26 2.01
N PRO A 238 -2.67 15.09 1.32
CA PRO A 238 -3.91 15.77 1.66
C PRO A 238 -4.29 15.54 3.12
N THR A 239 -4.53 16.64 3.82
CA THR A 239 -5.02 16.73 5.21
C THR A 239 -6.51 16.34 5.31
N GLY A 240 -6.96 15.37 4.51
CA GLY A 240 -8.31 14.83 4.61
C GLY A 240 -8.56 14.37 6.03
N ALA A 241 -9.65 14.85 6.64
CA ALA A 241 -9.96 14.69 8.06
C ALA A 241 -9.79 13.23 8.52
N VAL A 242 -8.65 12.96 9.15
CA VAL A 242 -8.27 11.62 9.59
C VAL A 242 -9.05 11.27 10.86
N PRO A 243 -9.61 10.05 11.00
CA PRO A 243 -10.34 9.64 12.18
C PRO A 243 -9.51 9.85 13.46
N ARG A 244 -10.17 10.41 14.48
CA ARG A 244 -9.61 10.75 15.79
C ARG A 244 -8.79 9.57 16.36
N LEU A 245 -7.65 9.90 17.00
CA LEU A 245 -6.70 8.95 17.62
C LEU A 245 -7.34 7.99 18.64
N PHE A 246 -8.54 8.32 19.11
CA PHE A 246 -9.28 7.54 20.08
C PHE A 246 -10.79 7.88 19.98
N PRO A 247 -11.68 6.89 20.15
CA PRO A 247 -11.38 5.46 20.33
C PRO A 247 -10.95 4.83 18.99
N ALA A 248 -9.84 4.10 19.00
CA ALA A 248 -9.52 3.20 17.90
C ALA A 248 -10.69 2.22 17.74
N ARG A 249 -11.13 1.97 16.50
CA ARG A 249 -12.21 1.00 16.25
C ARG A 249 -11.75 -0.38 16.71
N ILE A 250 -12.31 -0.84 17.83
CA ILE A 250 -12.10 -2.19 18.36
C ILE A 250 -13.09 -3.09 17.64
N ASP A 251 -12.58 -3.95 16.76
CA ASP A 251 -13.38 -4.87 15.94
C ASP A 251 -13.41 -6.28 16.51
N ARG A 252 -12.44 -6.61 17.38
CA ARG A 252 -12.34 -7.90 18.04
C ARG A 252 -11.93 -7.76 19.51
N PRO A 253 -12.33 -8.71 20.35
CA PRO A 253 -11.88 -8.83 21.73
C PRO A 253 -10.35 -8.98 21.85
N ALA A 254 -9.84 -8.70 23.04
CA ALA A 254 -8.47 -8.97 23.43
C ALA A 254 -8.15 -10.48 23.38
N PRO A 255 -6.95 -10.90 22.94
CA PRO A 255 -6.57 -12.31 22.93
C PRO A 255 -6.57 -12.90 24.34
N VAL A 256 -7.25 -14.03 24.53
CA VAL A 256 -7.58 -14.61 25.84
C VAL A 256 -6.35 -14.73 26.75
N TRP A 257 -5.41 -15.61 26.38
CA TRP A 257 -4.29 -15.98 27.24
C TRP A 257 -3.34 -14.83 27.50
N ILE A 258 -2.93 -14.09 26.46
CA ILE A 258 -1.94 -13.03 26.62
C ILE A 258 -2.46 -11.90 27.50
N THR A 259 -3.76 -11.58 27.40
CA THR A 259 -4.38 -10.50 28.19
C THR A 259 -4.47 -10.90 29.65
N VAL A 260 -4.96 -12.10 29.91
CA VAL A 260 -5.21 -12.57 31.28
C VAL A 260 -3.91 -12.85 32.02
N VAL A 261 -2.94 -13.52 31.38
CA VAL A 261 -1.63 -13.78 31.98
C VAL A 261 -0.88 -12.47 32.23
N ALA A 262 -0.87 -11.54 31.26
CA ALA A 262 -0.22 -10.25 31.46
C ALA A 262 -0.86 -9.44 32.59
N TYR A 263 -2.20 -9.45 32.70
CA TYR A 263 -2.90 -8.82 33.81
C TYR A 263 -2.56 -9.48 35.17
N ALA A 264 -2.58 -10.80 35.24
CA ALA A 264 -2.25 -11.54 36.47
C ALA A 264 -0.81 -11.26 36.93
N LEU A 265 0.14 -11.15 36.00
CA LEU A 265 1.54 -10.80 36.28
C LEU A 265 1.70 -9.41 36.90
N LEU A 266 0.78 -8.46 36.67
CA LEU A 266 0.81 -7.14 37.30
C LEU A 266 0.68 -7.22 38.82
N TRP A 267 0.01 -8.26 39.34
CA TRP A 267 -0.29 -8.43 40.75
C TRP A 267 0.75 -9.28 41.51
N VAL A 268 1.59 -10.02 40.80
CA VAL A 268 2.54 -10.96 41.41
C VAL A 268 3.44 -10.31 42.48
N PRO A 269 4.08 -9.15 42.26
CA PRO A 269 4.94 -8.54 43.28
C PRO A 269 4.18 -8.16 44.55
N HIS A 270 2.92 -7.75 44.40
CA HIS A 270 2.06 -7.39 45.53
C HIS A 270 1.65 -8.63 46.32
N LEU A 271 1.16 -9.66 45.64
CA LEU A 271 0.71 -10.91 46.26
C LEU A 271 1.85 -11.63 46.98
N ALA A 272 3.03 -11.69 46.36
CA ALA A 272 4.21 -12.34 46.94
C ALA A 272 4.74 -11.63 48.19
N ALA A 273 4.44 -10.34 48.36
CA ALA A 273 4.86 -9.56 49.53
C ALA A 273 3.88 -9.61 50.70
N GLN A 274 2.60 -9.89 50.43
CA GLN A 274 1.54 -9.92 51.44
C GLN A 274 1.13 -11.33 51.87
N THR A 275 1.45 -12.34 51.06
CA THR A 275 1.01 -13.72 51.28
C THR A 275 2.15 -14.71 51.08
N SER A 276 1.94 -15.97 51.46
CA SER A 276 2.89 -17.04 51.15
C SER A 276 3.02 -17.25 49.63
N LEU A 277 4.17 -17.74 49.16
CA LEU A 277 4.36 -18.03 47.74
C LEU A 277 3.34 -19.04 47.19
N ALA A 278 2.92 -20.01 48.02
CA ALA A 278 1.87 -20.96 47.69
C ALA A 278 0.51 -20.26 47.50
N THR A 279 0.12 -19.39 48.42
CA THR A 279 -1.12 -18.60 48.34
C THR A 279 -1.11 -17.69 47.11
N ALA A 280 0.01 -17.01 46.85
CA ALA A 280 0.18 -16.18 45.65
C ALA A 280 0.08 -17.00 44.36
N GLY A 281 0.64 -18.22 44.33
CA GLY A 281 0.53 -19.15 43.20
C GLY A 281 -0.91 -19.61 42.95
N ILE A 282 -1.64 -19.97 44.00
CA ILE A 282 -3.07 -20.36 43.91
C ILE A 282 -3.91 -19.19 43.39
N ALA A 283 -3.73 -18.00 43.95
CA ALA A 283 -4.44 -16.79 43.50
C ALA A 283 -4.11 -16.45 42.04
N PHE A 284 -2.85 -16.57 41.62
CA PHE A 284 -2.46 -16.37 40.23
C PHE A 284 -3.17 -17.35 39.29
N VAL A 285 -3.14 -18.66 39.61
CA VAL A 285 -3.82 -19.69 38.79
C VAL A 285 -5.32 -19.45 38.74
N ALA A 286 -5.96 -19.13 39.87
CA ALA A 286 -7.39 -18.84 39.92
C ALA A 286 -7.77 -17.63 39.06
N VAL A 287 -7.02 -16.53 39.16
CA VAL A 287 -7.21 -15.35 38.30
C VAL A 287 -7.01 -15.69 36.82
N VAL A 288 -6.01 -16.51 36.48
CA VAL A 288 -5.76 -16.92 35.10
C VAL A 288 -6.89 -17.79 34.55
N VAL A 289 -7.36 -18.78 35.31
CA VAL A 289 -8.46 -19.66 34.88
C VAL A 289 -9.75 -18.87 34.72
N VAL A 290 -10.16 -18.11 35.75
CA VAL A 290 -11.40 -17.33 35.72
C VAL A 290 -11.34 -16.25 34.63
N GLY A 291 -10.21 -15.56 34.51
CA GLY A 291 -9.99 -14.57 33.46
C GLY A 291 -10.03 -15.19 32.06
N ALA A 292 -9.43 -16.37 31.85
CA ALA A 292 -9.42 -17.04 30.56
C ALA A 292 -10.81 -17.51 30.15
N CYS A 293 -11.56 -18.14 31.07
CA CYS A 293 -12.95 -18.52 30.86
C CYS A 293 -13.83 -17.30 30.54
N GLY A 294 -13.74 -16.26 31.38
CA GLY A 294 -14.50 -15.02 31.21
C GLY A 294 -14.18 -14.30 29.89
N ASN A 295 -12.90 -14.17 29.55
CA ASN A 295 -12.49 -13.55 28.29
C ASN A 295 -12.89 -14.41 27.07
N GLY A 296 -12.89 -15.74 27.20
CA GLY A 296 -13.46 -16.65 26.20
C GLY A 296 -14.97 -16.43 25.96
N LEU A 297 -15.73 -16.14 27.03
CA LEU A 297 -17.14 -15.75 26.92
C LEU A 297 -17.30 -14.40 26.21
N VAL A 298 -16.46 -13.41 26.51
CA VAL A 298 -16.46 -12.12 25.79
C VAL A 298 -16.15 -12.33 24.31
N VAL A 299 -15.23 -13.25 23.99
CA VAL A 299 -14.92 -13.59 22.59
C VAL A 299 -16.12 -14.20 21.89
N THR A 300 -16.78 -15.19 22.50
CA THR A 300 -17.95 -15.85 21.91
C THR A 300 -19.17 -14.93 21.83
N ALA A 301 -19.38 -14.04 22.80
CA ALA A 301 -20.43 -13.02 22.73
C ALA A 301 -20.13 -12.01 21.62
N GLY A 302 -18.88 -11.57 21.49
CA GLY A 302 -18.41 -10.66 20.45
C GLY A 302 -18.59 -11.22 19.04
N THR A 303 -18.22 -12.48 18.81
CA THR A 303 -18.37 -13.12 17.50
C THR A 303 -19.85 -13.29 17.13
N ARG A 304 -20.70 -13.72 18.08
CA ARG A 304 -22.15 -13.82 17.85
C ARG A 304 -22.78 -12.46 17.54
N ALA A 305 -22.41 -11.42 18.28
CA ALA A 305 -22.91 -10.07 18.05
C ALA A 305 -22.50 -9.55 16.65
N ALA A 306 -21.26 -9.83 16.22
CA ALA A 306 -20.77 -9.47 14.89
C ALA A 306 -21.43 -10.25 13.74
N SER A 307 -21.87 -11.50 13.98
CA SER A 307 -22.57 -12.30 12.97
C SER A 307 -24.07 -12.01 12.86
N GLY A 308 -24.74 -11.69 13.97
CA GLY A 308 -26.19 -11.50 14.01
C GLY A 308 -26.67 -10.08 13.67
N SER A 309 -25.76 -9.10 13.69
CA SER A 309 -26.05 -7.73 13.31
C SER A 309 -25.02 -7.33 12.26
N GLY A 310 -25.42 -6.81 11.10
CA GLY A 310 -24.49 -6.19 10.14
C GLY A 310 -23.84 -4.92 10.69
N ALA A 311 -23.66 -4.84 12.01
CA ALA A 311 -23.35 -3.66 12.77
C ALA A 311 -21.84 -3.44 12.79
N GLY A 312 -21.44 -2.23 12.42
CA GLY A 312 -20.04 -1.82 12.44
C GLY A 312 -19.46 -1.76 13.85
N SER A 313 -18.13 -1.72 13.95
CA SER A 313 -17.32 -1.71 15.19
C SER A 313 -17.80 -0.82 16.36
N VAL A 314 -18.61 0.22 16.11
CA VAL A 314 -19.16 1.11 17.14
C VAL A 314 -20.15 0.38 18.07
N THR A 315 -20.90 -0.61 17.57
CA THR A 315 -21.87 -1.37 18.40
C THR A 315 -21.24 -2.47 19.24
N LEU A 316 -20.01 -2.92 18.92
CA LEU A 316 -19.31 -3.98 19.66
C LEU A 316 -18.58 -3.47 20.90
N LEU A 317 -18.18 -2.19 20.91
CA LEU A 317 -17.50 -1.58 22.06
C LEU A 317 -18.26 -1.72 23.39
N PRO A 318 -19.58 -1.42 23.49
CA PRO A 318 -20.32 -1.61 24.73
C PRO A 318 -20.41 -3.09 25.14
N VAL A 319 -20.49 -4.02 24.17
CA VAL A 319 -20.48 -5.47 24.45
C VAL A 319 -19.14 -5.88 25.07
N PHE A 320 -18.02 -5.43 24.50
CA PHE A 320 -16.70 -5.70 25.05
C PHE A 320 -16.50 -5.03 26.41
N ALA A 321 -16.88 -3.77 26.56
CA ALA A 321 -16.75 -3.04 27.82
C ALA A 321 -17.59 -3.70 28.93
N GLY A 322 -18.86 -4.01 28.66
CA GLY A 322 -19.75 -4.71 29.59
C GLY A 322 -19.25 -6.11 29.94
N GLY A 323 -18.82 -6.87 28.93
CA GLY A 323 -18.23 -8.18 29.14
C GLY A 323 -16.97 -8.12 30.02
N TYR A 324 -16.06 -7.18 29.76
CA TYR A 324 -14.85 -7.03 30.56
C TYR A 324 -15.10 -6.52 31.97
N LEU A 325 -16.15 -5.73 32.20
CA LEU A 325 -16.58 -5.35 33.55
C LEU A 325 -16.96 -6.59 34.37
N LEU A 326 -17.75 -7.51 33.78
CA LEU A 326 -18.14 -8.77 34.44
C LEU A 326 -16.93 -9.68 34.69
N VAL A 327 -16.01 -9.79 33.72
CA VAL A 327 -14.78 -10.56 33.91
C VAL A 327 -13.91 -9.95 35.00
N GLY A 328 -13.78 -8.62 35.06
CA GLY A 328 -13.08 -7.92 36.14
C GLY A 328 -13.68 -8.23 37.51
N ALA A 329 -15.01 -8.21 37.62
CA ALA A 329 -15.69 -8.59 38.87
C ALA A 329 -15.39 -10.05 39.27
N ALA A 330 -15.49 -10.98 38.33
CA ALA A 330 -15.20 -12.40 38.58
C ALA A 330 -13.73 -12.62 38.99
N ILE A 331 -12.78 -11.93 38.34
CA ILE A 331 -11.36 -11.95 38.71
C ILE A 331 -11.15 -11.44 40.13
N GLY A 332 -11.80 -10.34 40.52
CA GLY A 332 -11.68 -9.80 41.87
C GLY A 332 -12.24 -10.73 42.95
N VAL A 333 -13.37 -11.38 42.68
CA VAL A 333 -13.94 -12.42 43.56
C VAL A 333 -12.96 -13.59 43.67
N ALA A 334 -12.45 -14.09 42.54
CA ALA A 334 -11.50 -15.20 42.53
C ALA A 334 -10.24 -14.88 43.32
N ALA A 335 -9.66 -13.69 43.12
CA ALA A 335 -8.49 -13.23 43.88
C ALA A 335 -8.76 -13.19 45.38
N GLY A 336 -9.89 -12.61 45.81
CA GLY A 336 -10.27 -12.52 47.21
C GLY A 336 -10.54 -13.88 47.86
N VAL A 337 -11.26 -14.78 47.18
CA VAL A 337 -11.60 -16.12 47.68
C VAL A 337 -10.36 -17.03 47.72
N SER A 338 -9.49 -16.97 46.71
CA SER A 338 -8.26 -17.76 46.69
C SER A 338 -7.27 -17.33 47.78
N ALA A 339 -7.23 -16.04 48.11
CA ALA A 339 -6.48 -15.58 49.28
C ALA A 339 -7.04 -16.18 50.58
N ALA A 340 -8.38 -16.28 50.71
CA ALA A 340 -9.06 -16.96 51.83
C ALA A 340 -8.67 -18.42 51.97
N ALA A 341 -8.76 -19.15 50.86
CA ALA A 341 -8.46 -20.58 50.81
C ALA A 341 -6.98 -20.86 51.16
N GLY A 342 -6.09 -19.90 50.89
CA GLY A 342 -4.68 -19.96 51.25
C GLY A 342 -4.34 -19.51 52.68
N GLY A 343 -5.35 -19.39 53.56
CA GLY A 343 -5.16 -19.13 54.99
C GLY A 343 -5.05 -17.65 55.39
N ALA A 344 -5.28 -16.71 54.47
CA ALA A 344 -5.35 -15.29 54.83
C ALA A 344 -6.69 -14.97 55.51
N PRO A 345 -6.73 -14.17 56.59
CA PRO A 345 -7.99 -13.72 57.17
C PRO A 345 -8.73 -12.86 56.15
N VAL A 346 -9.90 -13.33 55.69
CA VAL A 346 -10.69 -12.60 54.69
C VAL A 346 -11.75 -11.78 55.36
N GLU A 347 -11.45 -10.50 55.52
CA GLU A 347 -12.47 -9.51 55.72
C GLU A 347 -13.27 -9.32 54.42
N ALA A 348 -14.60 -9.21 54.53
CA ALA A 348 -15.46 -8.93 53.38
C ALA A 348 -15.07 -7.63 52.64
N SER A 349 -14.47 -6.68 53.36
CA SER A 349 -13.88 -5.44 52.85
C SER A 349 -12.74 -5.67 51.85
N ALA A 350 -11.92 -6.71 52.04
CA ALA A 350 -10.79 -7.04 51.17
C ALA A 350 -11.26 -7.60 49.83
N VAL A 351 -12.25 -8.51 49.84
CA VAL A 351 -12.87 -9.03 48.60
C VAL A 351 -13.56 -7.91 47.84
N ALA A 352 -14.32 -7.05 48.52
CA ALA A 352 -14.98 -5.91 47.90
C ALA A 352 -13.96 -4.95 47.24
N THR A 353 -12.82 -4.71 47.89
CA THR A 353 -11.74 -3.89 47.33
C THR A 353 -11.11 -4.56 46.10
N ALA A 354 -10.81 -5.86 46.15
CA ALA A 354 -10.25 -6.61 45.01
C ALA A 354 -11.20 -6.61 43.78
N VAL A 355 -12.51 -6.74 44.03
CA VAL A 355 -13.55 -6.61 43.00
C VAL A 355 -13.56 -5.20 42.42
N LEU A 356 -13.61 -4.16 43.26
CA LEU A 356 -13.63 -2.77 42.80
C LEU A 356 -12.41 -2.44 41.92
N VAL A 357 -11.21 -2.81 42.36
CA VAL A 357 -9.99 -2.57 41.58
C VAL A 357 -10.04 -3.34 40.26
N SER A 358 -10.43 -4.61 40.27
CA SER A 358 -10.45 -5.43 39.06
C SER A 358 -11.53 -4.98 38.06
N VAL A 359 -12.69 -4.54 38.53
CA VAL A 359 -13.76 -3.95 37.70
C VAL A 359 -13.30 -2.67 37.02
N VAL A 360 -12.42 -1.87 37.63
CA VAL A 360 -11.90 -0.64 37.02
C VAL A 360 -10.73 -0.93 36.09
N VAL A 361 -9.76 -1.74 36.53
CA VAL A 361 -8.47 -1.90 35.83
C VAL A 361 -8.55 -2.89 34.68
N TYR A 362 -9.22 -4.03 34.88
CA TYR A 362 -9.24 -5.11 33.89
C TYR A 362 -9.88 -4.67 32.55
N PRO A 363 -11.03 -3.96 32.53
CA PRO A 363 -11.60 -3.50 31.26
C PRO A 363 -10.69 -2.53 30.52
N VAL A 364 -10.05 -1.61 31.22
CA VAL A 364 -9.11 -0.67 30.60
C VAL A 364 -7.93 -1.43 29.99
N PHE A 365 -7.34 -2.37 30.74
CA PHE A 365 -6.24 -3.20 30.25
C PHE A 365 -6.65 -4.04 29.02
N ALA A 366 -7.77 -4.75 29.10
CA ALA A 366 -8.27 -5.60 28.03
C ALA A 366 -8.61 -4.79 26.77
N LEU A 367 -9.29 -3.65 26.90
CA LEU A 367 -9.61 -2.77 25.78
C LEU A 367 -8.36 -2.19 25.12
N LEU A 368 -7.28 -1.89 25.87
CA LEU A 368 -6.01 -1.48 25.27
C LEU A 368 -5.35 -2.59 24.47
N VAL A 369 -5.31 -3.81 25.01
CA VAL A 369 -4.77 -4.97 24.30
C VAL A 369 -5.60 -5.25 23.03
N ALA A 370 -6.93 -5.17 23.14
CA ALA A 370 -7.85 -5.30 22.01
C ALA A 370 -7.60 -4.22 20.95
N ALA A 371 -7.45 -2.95 21.35
CA ALA A 371 -7.18 -1.84 20.46
C ALA A 371 -5.83 -1.99 19.72
N VAL A 372 -4.78 -2.41 20.43
CA VAL A 372 -3.46 -2.68 19.83
C VAL A 372 -3.56 -3.82 18.80
N GLY A 373 -4.21 -4.93 19.16
CA GLY A 373 -4.40 -6.07 18.25
C GLY A 373 -5.21 -5.72 17.01
N SER A 374 -6.29 -4.95 17.19
CA SER A 374 -7.16 -4.47 16.11
C SER A 374 -6.42 -3.52 15.16
N GLY A 375 -5.64 -2.60 15.72
CA GLY A 375 -4.80 -1.68 14.93
C GLY A 375 -3.78 -2.40 14.05
N PHE A 376 -3.11 -3.44 14.57
CA PHE A 376 -2.15 -4.22 13.79
C PHE A 376 -2.80 -5.04 12.68
N ARG A 377 -3.95 -5.68 12.94
CA ARG A 377 -4.67 -6.44 11.90
C ARG A 377 -5.17 -5.52 10.79
N ARG A 378 -5.77 -4.39 11.17
CA ARG A 378 -6.25 -3.40 10.20
C ARG A 378 -5.12 -2.85 9.34
N LEU A 379 -3.94 -2.64 9.93
CA LEU A 379 -2.76 -2.25 9.17
C LEU A 379 -2.41 -3.31 8.12
N ALA A 380 -2.36 -4.58 8.51
CA ALA A 380 -2.05 -5.67 7.57
C ALA A 380 -3.09 -5.80 6.44
N THR A 381 -4.39 -5.66 6.76
CA THR A 381 -5.46 -5.70 5.75
C THR A 381 -5.38 -4.52 4.79
N VAL A 382 -5.25 -3.29 5.31
CA VAL A 382 -5.15 -2.10 4.46
C VAL A 382 -3.87 -2.11 3.63
N GLU A 383 -2.75 -2.58 4.19
CA GLU A 383 -1.51 -2.76 3.41
C GLU A 383 -1.73 -3.76 2.27
N GLY A 384 -2.45 -4.86 2.50
CA GLY A 384 -2.78 -5.84 1.46
C GLY A 384 -3.69 -5.28 0.38
N GLU A 385 -4.85 -4.71 0.76
CA GLU A 385 -5.81 -4.11 -0.18
C GLU A 385 -5.17 -3.01 -1.03
N LEU A 386 -4.33 -2.19 -0.41
CA LEU A 386 -3.70 -1.05 -1.08
C LEU A 386 -2.51 -1.47 -1.95
N ALA A 387 -1.80 -2.54 -1.58
CA ALA A 387 -0.79 -3.15 -2.45
C ALA A 387 -1.45 -3.68 -3.73
N THR A 388 -2.56 -4.42 -3.61
CA THR A 388 -3.32 -4.90 -4.77
C THR A 388 -3.81 -3.75 -5.65
N ALA A 389 -4.36 -2.68 -5.06
CA ALA A 389 -4.79 -1.51 -5.82
C ALA A 389 -3.61 -0.81 -6.54
N ILE A 390 -2.42 -0.75 -5.92
CA ILE A 390 -1.21 -0.20 -6.56
C ILE A 390 -0.76 -1.08 -7.71
N ASP A 391 -0.76 -2.40 -7.54
CA ASP A 391 -0.37 -3.33 -8.61
C ASP A 391 -1.32 -3.21 -9.81
N GLU A 392 -2.64 -3.16 -9.57
CA GLU A 392 -3.65 -2.92 -10.61
C GLU A 392 -3.47 -1.56 -11.30
N ALA A 393 -3.24 -0.49 -10.53
CA ALA A 393 -3.02 0.84 -11.09
C ALA A 393 -1.71 0.93 -11.88
N ALA A 394 -0.64 0.28 -11.41
CA ALA A 394 0.66 0.26 -12.06
C ALA A 394 0.61 -0.47 -13.40
N VAL A 395 -0.12 -1.59 -13.45
CA VAL A 395 -0.44 -2.32 -14.67
C VAL A 395 -1.16 -1.44 -15.68
N LEU A 396 -2.23 -0.75 -15.27
CA LEU A 396 -3.02 0.10 -16.17
C LEU A 396 -2.21 1.32 -16.64
N ALA A 397 -1.37 1.88 -15.76
CA ALA A 397 -0.45 2.95 -16.13
C ALA A 397 0.59 2.46 -17.15
N ALA A 398 1.18 1.27 -16.96
CA ALA A 398 2.13 0.68 -17.90
C ALA A 398 1.50 0.39 -19.27
N ALA A 399 0.28 -0.14 -19.30
CA ALA A 399 -0.46 -0.36 -20.55
C ALA A 399 -0.73 0.98 -21.29
N SER A 400 -1.18 2.01 -20.58
CA SER A 400 -1.40 3.34 -21.15
C SER A 400 -0.11 3.96 -21.67
N HIS A 401 0.99 3.80 -20.94
CA HIS A 401 2.31 4.29 -21.33
C HIS A 401 2.80 3.60 -22.61
N ASN A 402 2.69 2.27 -22.68
CA ASN A 402 3.06 1.52 -23.88
C ASN A 402 2.23 1.94 -25.09
N ALA A 403 0.92 2.15 -24.92
CA ALA A 403 0.06 2.65 -25.99
C ALA A 403 0.52 4.04 -26.48
N ALA A 404 0.87 4.95 -25.57
CA ALA A 404 1.42 6.26 -25.91
C ALA A 404 2.75 6.16 -26.66
N THR A 405 3.66 5.30 -26.23
CA THR A 405 4.95 5.05 -26.88
C THR A 405 4.77 4.48 -28.29
N VAL A 406 3.88 3.49 -28.47
CA VAL A 406 3.55 2.92 -29.78
C VAL A 406 2.94 3.98 -30.69
N ALA A 407 2.00 4.80 -30.20
CA ALA A 407 1.41 5.88 -30.98
C ALA A 407 2.46 6.91 -31.44
N ARG A 408 3.36 7.33 -30.54
CA ARG A 408 4.47 8.24 -30.88
C ARG A 408 5.38 7.65 -31.95
N ARG A 409 5.77 6.37 -31.83
CA ARG A 409 6.59 5.68 -32.84
C ARG A 409 5.87 5.58 -34.17
N ARG A 410 4.57 5.25 -34.18
CA ARG A 410 3.77 5.19 -35.41
C ARG A 410 3.75 6.54 -36.13
N VAL A 411 3.52 7.65 -35.41
CA VAL A 411 3.57 9.00 -35.99
C VAL A 411 4.98 9.34 -36.48
N ALA A 412 6.02 8.99 -35.72
CA ALA A 412 7.41 9.20 -36.13
C ALA A 412 7.75 8.46 -37.44
N HIS A 413 7.33 7.20 -37.55
CA HIS A 413 7.53 6.39 -38.77
C HIS A 413 6.75 6.92 -39.96
N LEU A 414 5.48 7.33 -39.79
CA LEU A 414 4.69 7.93 -40.88
C LEU A 414 5.32 9.23 -41.39
N LEU A 415 5.79 10.08 -40.48
CA LEU A 415 6.51 11.30 -40.85
C LEU A 415 7.83 10.99 -41.59
N HIS A 416 8.64 10.09 -41.05
CA HIS A 416 9.97 9.79 -41.61
C HIS A 416 9.92 8.94 -42.89
N GLY A 417 8.96 8.03 -43.00
CA GLY A 417 8.78 7.12 -44.12
C GLY A 417 7.94 7.76 -45.20
N ASP A 418 6.63 7.85 -44.97
CA ASP A 418 5.65 8.16 -46.00
C ASP A 418 5.72 9.64 -46.41
N VAL A 419 5.63 10.56 -45.45
CA VAL A 419 5.61 12.00 -45.74
C VAL A 419 6.95 12.46 -46.34
N GLN A 420 8.06 11.99 -45.78
CA GLN A 420 9.39 12.34 -46.29
C GLN A 420 9.65 11.74 -47.68
N ALA A 421 9.23 10.50 -47.94
CA ALA A 421 9.34 9.87 -49.25
C ALA A 421 8.49 10.59 -50.30
N GLU A 422 7.25 10.95 -49.97
CA GLU A 422 6.37 11.72 -50.86
C GLU A 422 6.93 13.12 -51.14
N CYS A 423 7.49 13.82 -50.15
CA CYS A 423 8.18 15.09 -50.38
C CYS A 423 9.34 14.96 -51.39
N VAL A 424 10.12 13.88 -51.29
CA VAL A 424 11.25 13.61 -52.21
C VAL A 424 10.76 13.20 -53.60
N ALA A 425 9.73 12.36 -53.69
CA ALA A 425 9.13 11.91 -54.94
C ALA A 425 8.48 13.08 -55.69
N ALA A 426 7.66 13.88 -55.01
CA ALA A 426 7.06 15.09 -55.56
C ALA A 426 8.13 16.09 -56.01
N ALA A 427 9.19 16.31 -55.22
CA ALA A 427 10.32 17.16 -55.63
C ALA A 427 11.02 16.63 -56.90
N ARG A 428 11.11 15.31 -57.09
CA ARG A 428 11.70 14.70 -58.29
C ARG A 428 10.79 14.85 -59.51
N ASP A 429 9.49 14.67 -59.36
CA ASP A 429 8.52 14.81 -60.45
C ASP A 429 8.45 16.26 -60.93
N LEU A 430 8.43 17.22 -60.01
CA LEU A 430 8.40 18.65 -60.33
C LEU A 430 9.67 19.12 -61.06
N ARG A 431 10.81 18.43 -60.94
CA ARG A 431 12.03 18.73 -61.72
C ARG A 431 11.98 18.25 -63.17
N ARG A 432 11.03 17.38 -63.53
CA ARG A 432 10.92 16.78 -64.87
C ARG A 432 10.03 17.57 -65.81
N VAL A 433 9.21 18.48 -65.29
CA VAL A 433 8.35 19.38 -66.05
C VAL A 433 9.09 20.67 -66.39
N GLU A 434 8.85 21.22 -67.59
CA GLU A 434 9.49 22.48 -68.04
C GLU A 434 8.99 23.71 -67.26
N VAL A 435 7.72 23.71 -66.86
CA VAL A 435 7.09 24.76 -66.04
C VAL A 435 6.14 24.08 -65.06
N VAL A 436 6.26 24.39 -63.76
CA VAL A 436 5.34 23.87 -62.75
C VAL A 436 4.05 24.68 -62.81
N THR A 437 2.96 24.02 -63.20
CA THR A 437 1.63 24.64 -63.18
C THR A 437 1.03 24.60 -61.77
N GLU A 438 0.00 25.41 -61.54
CA GLU A 438 -0.79 25.33 -60.30
C GLU A 438 -1.35 23.93 -60.06
N ALA A 439 -1.79 23.25 -61.12
CA ALA A 439 -2.30 21.88 -61.03
C ALA A 439 -1.22 20.87 -60.59
N ASP A 440 0.01 20.99 -61.12
CA ASP A 440 1.13 20.10 -60.73
C ASP A 440 1.51 20.29 -59.26
N TRP A 441 1.49 21.54 -58.79
CA TRP A 441 1.80 21.88 -57.41
C TRP A 441 0.72 21.43 -56.43
N VAL A 442 -0.55 21.68 -56.75
CA VAL A 442 -1.69 21.22 -55.94
C VAL A 442 -1.69 19.69 -55.89
N ALA A 443 -1.45 19.00 -57.00
CA ALA A 443 -1.33 17.54 -56.99
C ALA A 443 -0.17 17.03 -56.13
N ALA A 444 0.96 17.74 -56.08
CA ALA A 444 2.06 17.42 -55.18
C ALA A 444 1.69 17.61 -53.70
N LEU A 445 1.00 18.70 -53.37
CA LEU A 445 0.51 18.98 -52.03
C LEU A 445 -0.53 17.96 -51.58
N ASP A 446 -1.52 17.64 -52.43
CA ASP A 446 -2.57 16.67 -52.14
C ASP A 446 -1.98 15.29 -51.84
N ARG A 447 -0.92 14.87 -52.56
CA ARG A 447 -0.21 13.61 -52.27
C ARG A 447 0.45 13.61 -50.89
N ILE A 448 1.13 14.70 -50.53
CA ILE A 448 1.80 14.84 -49.23
C ILE A 448 0.77 14.95 -48.09
N GLU A 449 -0.33 15.66 -48.32
CA GLU A 449 -1.43 15.79 -47.37
C GLU A 449 -2.16 14.46 -47.16
N SER A 450 -2.34 13.69 -48.23
CA SER A 450 -2.86 12.31 -48.17
C SER A 450 -1.92 11.38 -47.39
N ALA A 451 -0.60 11.57 -47.50
CA ALA A 451 0.37 10.83 -46.69
C ALA A 451 0.37 11.23 -45.20
N LEU A 452 -0.14 12.42 -44.88
CA LEU A 452 -0.34 12.88 -43.49
C LEU A 452 -1.65 12.36 -42.88
N ASP A 453 -2.57 11.81 -43.68
CA ASP A 453 -3.75 11.13 -43.15
C ASP A 453 -3.31 9.78 -42.55
N LEU A 454 -3.20 9.73 -41.22
CA LEU A 454 -3.18 8.45 -40.50
C LEU A 454 -4.41 7.66 -40.97
N PRO A 455 -4.29 6.36 -41.31
CA PRO A 455 -5.45 5.49 -41.41
C PRO A 455 -6.19 5.55 -40.08
N ARG A 456 -7.29 6.34 -40.05
CA ARG A 456 -8.08 6.65 -38.87
C ARG A 456 -8.96 5.46 -38.56
N GLY A 457 -8.39 4.38 -38.03
CA GLY A 457 -9.14 3.32 -37.36
C GLY A 457 -10.39 2.80 -38.09
N GLU A 458 -10.44 2.90 -39.41
CA GLU A 458 -11.36 2.10 -40.20
C GLU A 458 -10.72 0.73 -40.32
N PRO A 459 -11.51 -0.37 -40.23
CA PRO A 459 -11.00 -1.71 -40.49
C PRO A 459 -10.19 -1.65 -41.78
N ASP A 460 -8.91 -2.01 -41.71
CA ASP A 460 -8.03 -1.99 -42.86
C ASP A 460 -8.75 -2.72 -44.01
N PRO A 461 -9.01 -2.06 -45.15
CA PRO A 461 -9.67 -2.72 -46.28
C PRO A 461 -8.85 -3.89 -46.84
N GLY A 462 -7.61 -4.10 -46.36
CA GLY A 462 -6.76 -5.26 -46.63
C GLY A 462 -6.89 -6.44 -45.66
N GLY A 463 -7.73 -6.35 -44.63
CA GLY A 463 -7.99 -7.45 -43.69
C GLY A 463 -6.87 -7.73 -42.68
N ALA A 464 -7.07 -8.78 -41.89
CA ALA A 464 -6.21 -9.30 -40.84
C ALA A 464 -4.77 -9.55 -41.30
N ARG A 465 -4.58 -9.98 -42.56
CA ARG A 465 -3.26 -10.22 -43.15
C ARG A 465 -2.40 -8.97 -43.12
N ARG A 466 -2.90 -7.86 -43.68
CA ARG A 466 -2.13 -6.61 -43.73
C ARG A 466 -1.88 -6.06 -42.33
N SER A 467 -2.85 -6.17 -41.42
CA SER A 467 -2.69 -5.73 -40.02
C SER A 467 -1.55 -6.45 -39.29
N VAL A 468 -1.48 -7.78 -39.42
CA VAL A 468 -0.40 -8.56 -38.82
C VAL A 468 0.93 -8.33 -39.53
N GLU A 469 0.96 -8.27 -40.86
CA GLU A 469 2.18 -7.98 -41.62
C GLU A 469 2.77 -6.61 -41.25
N THR A 470 1.94 -5.59 -41.10
CA THR A 470 2.35 -4.25 -40.65
C THR A 470 2.97 -4.29 -39.25
N MET A 471 2.37 -5.04 -38.32
CA MET A 471 2.96 -5.26 -37.01
C MET A 471 4.34 -5.94 -37.15
N ILE A 472 4.42 -7.07 -37.86
CA ILE A 472 5.69 -7.79 -38.02
C ILE A 472 6.76 -6.91 -38.66
N GLU A 473 6.41 -6.08 -39.65
CA GLU A 473 7.33 -5.12 -40.26
C GLU A 473 7.88 -4.11 -39.27
N ALA A 474 7.06 -3.59 -38.35
CA ALA A 474 7.53 -2.70 -37.29
C ALA A 474 8.56 -3.37 -36.37
N TRP A 475 8.41 -4.68 -36.12
CA TRP A 475 9.34 -5.45 -35.29
C TRP A 475 10.58 -5.96 -36.03
N ARG A 476 10.53 -6.08 -37.36
CA ARG A 476 11.66 -6.52 -38.19
C ARG A 476 12.91 -5.63 -38.06
N PHE A 477 12.75 -4.40 -37.58
CA PHE A 477 13.88 -3.52 -37.28
C PHE A 477 14.74 -4.01 -36.09
N SER A 478 14.14 -4.75 -35.15
CA SER A 478 14.82 -5.21 -33.91
C SER A 478 15.02 -6.73 -33.86
N LEU A 479 14.31 -7.49 -34.69
CA LEU A 479 14.34 -8.94 -34.73
C LEU A 479 14.35 -9.42 -36.18
N ASP A 480 15.12 -10.47 -36.46
CA ASP A 480 14.96 -11.26 -37.68
C ASP A 480 13.69 -12.13 -37.53
N ILE A 481 12.62 -11.79 -38.25
CA ILE A 481 11.30 -12.42 -38.11
C ILE A 481 10.88 -13.14 -39.38
N THR A 482 10.72 -14.46 -39.27
CA THR A 482 10.08 -15.30 -40.29
C THR A 482 8.62 -15.51 -39.93
N LEU A 483 7.69 -15.04 -40.78
CA LEU A 483 6.25 -15.26 -40.62
C LEU A 483 5.77 -16.34 -41.59
N THR A 484 5.09 -17.36 -41.08
CA THR A 484 4.39 -18.39 -41.87
C THR A 484 2.93 -18.42 -41.44
N ALA A 485 1.99 -18.32 -42.37
CA ALA A 485 0.57 -18.26 -42.03
C ALA A 485 -0.30 -18.98 -43.05
N ASP A 486 -1.25 -19.79 -42.57
CA ASP A 486 -2.23 -20.48 -43.41
C ASP A 486 -3.31 -19.51 -43.91
N GLU A 487 -3.76 -19.66 -45.17
CA GLU A 487 -4.88 -18.88 -45.72
C GLU A 487 -6.17 -19.04 -44.90
N ALA A 488 -6.38 -20.23 -44.33
CA ALA A 488 -7.52 -20.49 -43.46
C ALA A 488 -7.45 -19.69 -42.14
N ALA A 489 -6.25 -19.39 -41.63
CA ALA A 489 -6.10 -18.58 -40.42
C ALA A 489 -6.47 -17.12 -40.69
N TRP A 490 -6.08 -16.58 -41.84
CA TRP A 490 -6.43 -15.22 -42.26
C TRP A 490 -7.94 -15.04 -42.39
N ALA A 491 -8.61 -15.97 -43.08
CA ALA A 491 -10.06 -15.94 -43.24
C ALA A 491 -10.81 -15.92 -41.89
N VAL A 492 -10.30 -16.63 -40.87
CA VAL A 492 -10.92 -16.65 -39.54
C VAL A 492 -10.67 -15.35 -38.77
N LEU A 493 -9.48 -14.75 -38.90
CA LEU A 493 -9.18 -13.46 -38.27
C LEU A 493 -9.97 -12.30 -38.91
N ASP A 494 -10.22 -12.36 -40.22
CA ASP A 494 -11.01 -11.36 -40.94
C ASP A 494 -12.48 -11.30 -40.49
N THR A 495 -13.01 -12.41 -39.98
CA THR A 495 -14.42 -12.48 -39.55
C THR A 495 -14.68 -11.91 -38.15
N ASP A 496 -13.65 -11.68 -37.34
CA ASP A 496 -13.80 -11.28 -35.94
C ASP A 496 -12.67 -10.36 -35.48
N ALA A 497 -12.98 -9.07 -35.35
CA ALA A 497 -12.04 -8.04 -34.93
C ALA A 497 -11.44 -8.30 -33.54
N SER A 498 -12.20 -8.91 -32.62
CA SER A 498 -11.72 -9.21 -31.26
C SER A 498 -10.66 -10.31 -31.28
N ARG A 499 -10.82 -11.27 -32.20
CA ARG A 499 -9.86 -12.36 -32.44
C ARG A 499 -8.58 -11.83 -33.10
N LEU A 500 -8.71 -10.91 -34.06
CA LEU A 500 -7.58 -10.22 -34.65
C LEU A 500 -6.79 -9.43 -33.61
N GLU A 501 -7.45 -8.66 -32.74
CA GLU A 501 -6.81 -7.93 -31.65
C GLU A 501 -6.05 -8.87 -30.71
N LEU A 502 -6.64 -9.99 -30.32
CA LEU A 502 -5.97 -10.98 -29.46
C LEU A 502 -4.79 -11.66 -30.15
N ALA A 503 -4.84 -11.86 -31.48
CA ALA A 503 -3.72 -12.35 -32.26
C ALA A 503 -2.55 -11.36 -32.26
N VAL A 504 -2.85 -10.09 -32.49
CA VAL A 504 -1.90 -8.97 -32.45
C VAL A 504 -1.26 -8.83 -31.07
N ASP A 505 -2.06 -8.90 -29.99
CA ASP A 505 -1.57 -8.92 -28.60
C ASP A 505 -0.62 -10.10 -28.33
N SER A 506 -0.98 -11.29 -28.82
CA SER A 506 -0.19 -12.52 -28.65
C SER A 506 1.16 -12.41 -29.36
N LEU A 507 1.18 -11.83 -30.56
CA LEU A 507 2.40 -11.57 -31.33
C LEU A 507 3.28 -10.52 -30.64
N ALA A 508 2.71 -9.41 -30.20
CA ALA A 508 3.45 -8.36 -29.49
C ALA A 508 4.12 -8.90 -28.23
N GLU A 509 3.41 -9.69 -27.42
CA GLU A 509 3.95 -10.30 -26.21
C GLU A 509 5.05 -11.33 -26.53
N GLY A 510 4.84 -12.18 -27.54
CA GLY A 510 5.83 -13.15 -27.98
C GLY A 510 7.13 -12.50 -28.47
N LEU A 511 7.03 -11.44 -29.27
CA LEU A 511 8.18 -10.69 -29.79
C LEU A 511 8.88 -9.88 -28.69
N THR A 512 8.12 -9.27 -27.77
CA THR A 512 8.67 -8.58 -26.59
C THR A 512 9.47 -9.55 -25.71
N ASN A 513 8.92 -10.74 -25.44
CA ASN A 513 9.61 -11.76 -24.67
C ASN A 513 10.86 -12.26 -25.38
N THR A 514 10.84 -12.32 -26.72
CA THR A 514 12.02 -12.65 -27.51
C THR A 514 13.13 -11.60 -27.35
N ILE A 515 12.82 -10.30 -27.37
CA ILE A 515 13.85 -9.27 -27.12
C ILE A 515 14.37 -9.33 -25.68
N ARG A 516 13.48 -9.50 -24.71
CA ARG A 516 13.83 -9.39 -23.29
C ARG A 516 14.60 -10.60 -22.78
N HIS A 517 14.21 -11.79 -23.22
CA HIS A 517 14.67 -13.06 -22.66
C HIS A 517 15.34 -13.96 -23.69
N GLY A 518 15.32 -13.57 -24.96
CA GLY A 518 15.97 -14.31 -26.03
C GLY A 518 17.48 -14.20 -25.95
N THR A 519 18.16 -15.29 -26.31
CA THR A 519 19.61 -15.32 -26.50
C THR A 519 20.03 -14.87 -27.90
N GLU A 520 19.08 -14.80 -28.83
CA GLU A 520 19.27 -14.34 -30.21
C GLU A 520 18.14 -13.39 -30.61
N SER A 521 18.45 -12.42 -31.48
CA SER A 521 17.47 -11.47 -32.03
C SER A 521 16.72 -12.06 -33.23
N ARG A 522 16.18 -13.28 -33.08
CA ARG A 522 15.45 -14.00 -34.13
C ARG A 522 14.17 -14.61 -33.56
N ALA A 523 13.07 -14.49 -34.30
CA ALA A 523 11.79 -15.09 -33.98
C ALA A 523 11.17 -15.78 -35.20
N GLU A 524 10.53 -16.93 -34.98
CA GLU A 524 9.70 -17.59 -35.99
C GLU A 524 8.25 -17.53 -35.54
N VAL A 525 7.41 -16.95 -36.38
CA VAL A 525 6.00 -16.72 -36.11
C VAL A 525 5.17 -17.60 -37.04
N THR A 526 4.25 -18.36 -36.46
CA THR A 526 3.35 -19.23 -37.20
C THR A 526 1.89 -18.95 -36.84
N LEU A 527 1.03 -18.78 -37.86
CA LEU A 527 -0.42 -18.64 -37.71
C LEU A 527 -1.13 -19.80 -38.42
N THR A 528 -1.86 -20.61 -37.67
CA THR A 528 -2.58 -21.77 -38.23
C THR A 528 -4.05 -21.76 -37.80
N ALA A 529 -4.94 -22.27 -38.65
CA ALA A 529 -6.32 -22.48 -38.25
C ALA A 529 -6.39 -23.61 -37.20
N ALA A 530 -7.20 -23.44 -36.15
CA ALA A 530 -7.33 -24.45 -35.11
C ALA A 530 -7.92 -25.75 -35.70
N ALA A 531 -7.36 -26.91 -35.33
CA ALA A 531 -7.82 -28.21 -35.82
C ALA A 531 -9.26 -28.56 -35.37
N THR A 532 -9.77 -27.88 -34.33
CA THR A 532 -11.13 -28.06 -33.82
C THR A 532 -11.80 -26.71 -33.51
N GLY A 533 -12.78 -26.33 -34.33
CA GLY A 533 -13.56 -25.10 -34.19
C GLY A 533 -13.13 -23.97 -35.13
N ALA A 534 -13.71 -22.77 -34.95
CA ALA A 534 -13.44 -21.57 -35.76
C ALA A 534 -12.35 -20.67 -35.13
N GLY A 535 -11.30 -21.28 -34.58
CA GLY A 535 -10.23 -20.58 -33.86
C GLY A 535 -8.94 -20.45 -34.68
N VAL A 536 -7.97 -19.68 -34.16
CA VAL A 536 -6.64 -19.52 -34.74
C VAL A 536 -5.58 -19.82 -33.68
N VAL A 537 -4.49 -20.46 -34.07
CA VAL A 537 -3.35 -20.72 -33.20
C VAL A 537 -2.21 -19.80 -33.61
N VAL A 538 -1.73 -19.01 -32.66
CA VAL A 538 -0.55 -18.15 -32.78
C VAL A 538 0.62 -18.82 -32.08
N GLU A 539 1.70 -19.10 -32.81
CA GLU A 539 2.94 -19.63 -32.26
C GLU A 539 4.09 -18.67 -32.51
N VAL A 540 4.86 -18.38 -31.46
CA VAL A 540 6.11 -17.62 -31.53
C VAL A 540 7.22 -18.48 -30.94
N LEU A 541 8.21 -18.79 -31.78
CA LEU A 541 9.41 -19.52 -31.39
C LEU A 541 10.60 -18.56 -31.35
N SER A 542 11.41 -18.67 -30.29
CA SER A 542 12.66 -17.95 -30.18
C SER A 542 13.70 -18.75 -29.40
N GLN A 543 14.98 -18.39 -29.55
CA GLN A 543 16.05 -18.96 -28.73
C GLN A 543 16.14 -18.19 -27.42
N GLY A 544 16.10 -18.87 -26.27
CA GLY A 544 16.12 -18.24 -24.94
C GLY A 544 16.06 -19.24 -23.79
N ARG A 545 15.86 -18.74 -22.57
CA ARG A 545 15.62 -19.56 -21.38
C ARG A 545 14.48 -18.98 -20.55
N ILE A 546 13.58 -19.84 -20.09
CA ILE A 546 12.54 -19.48 -19.12
C ILE A 546 13.17 -19.49 -17.73
N ASP A 547 13.14 -18.36 -17.04
CA ASP A 547 13.69 -18.26 -15.69
C ASP A 547 12.69 -18.81 -14.65
N ARG A 548 12.83 -20.11 -14.30
CA ARG A 548 11.93 -20.84 -13.40
C ARG A 548 11.95 -20.36 -11.94
N ARG A 549 12.76 -19.35 -11.60
CA ARG A 549 12.78 -18.74 -10.25
C ARG A 549 11.70 -17.67 -10.06
N ALA A 550 11.08 -17.20 -11.14
CA ALA A 550 9.86 -16.40 -11.06
C ALA A 550 8.68 -17.36 -10.83
N ASP A 551 8.14 -17.39 -9.62
CA ASP A 551 7.04 -18.30 -9.21
C ASP A 551 5.69 -17.94 -9.86
N HIS A 552 5.68 -16.97 -10.78
CA HIS A 552 4.51 -16.43 -11.46
C HIS A 552 4.83 -16.13 -12.92
N ASP A 553 3.92 -16.50 -13.82
CA ASP A 553 3.97 -16.06 -15.22
C ASP A 553 3.97 -14.52 -15.27
N GLY A 554 4.77 -13.94 -16.17
CA GLY A 554 4.78 -12.48 -16.38
C GLY A 554 3.38 -11.95 -16.72
N TYR A 555 3.09 -10.71 -16.31
CA TYR A 555 1.74 -10.12 -16.41
C TYR A 555 1.10 -10.24 -17.80
N GLY A 556 1.88 -10.09 -18.89
CA GLY A 556 1.38 -10.25 -20.27
C GLY A 556 0.88 -11.66 -20.58
N LEU A 557 1.59 -12.70 -20.12
CA LEU A 557 1.16 -14.10 -20.30
C LEU A 557 -0.10 -14.43 -19.49
N ALA A 558 -0.24 -13.86 -18.28
CA ALA A 558 -1.44 -14.05 -17.46
C ALA A 558 -2.69 -13.41 -18.07
N GLN A 559 -2.55 -12.22 -18.68
CA GLN A 559 -3.63 -11.54 -19.39
C GLN A 559 -4.06 -12.30 -20.66
N LEU A 560 -3.09 -12.80 -21.44
CA LEU A 560 -3.36 -13.63 -22.61
C LEU A 560 -4.07 -14.93 -22.22
N ALA A 561 -3.63 -15.59 -21.13
CA ALA A 561 -4.26 -16.82 -20.64
C ALA A 561 -5.73 -16.63 -20.22
N GLY A 562 -6.12 -15.41 -19.79
CA GLY A 562 -7.50 -15.10 -19.43
C GLY A 562 -8.44 -14.82 -20.62
N ARG A 563 -7.89 -14.50 -21.79
CA ARG A 563 -8.66 -14.19 -23.03
C ARG A 563 -8.58 -15.30 -24.08
N ALA A 564 -7.48 -16.06 -24.07
CA ALA A 564 -7.25 -17.17 -24.98
C ALA A 564 -7.98 -18.44 -24.50
N ARG A 565 -8.31 -19.32 -25.44
CA ARG A 565 -8.83 -20.66 -25.15
C ARG A 565 -7.80 -21.53 -24.44
N ALA A 566 -6.56 -21.40 -24.85
CA ALA A 566 -5.42 -22.07 -24.24
C ALA A 566 -4.15 -21.25 -24.47
N LEU A 567 -3.26 -21.23 -23.49
CA LEU A 567 -1.93 -20.66 -23.61
C LEU A 567 -0.93 -21.67 -23.06
N THR A 568 0.15 -21.90 -23.81
CA THR A 568 1.25 -22.76 -23.37
C THR A 568 2.58 -22.09 -23.67
N LEU A 569 3.43 -22.00 -22.63
CA LEU A 569 4.81 -21.58 -22.76
C LEU A 569 5.70 -22.77 -22.44
N THR A 570 6.47 -23.24 -23.41
CA THR A 570 7.31 -24.43 -23.27
C THR A 570 8.75 -24.13 -23.65
N GLN A 571 9.69 -24.85 -23.04
CA GLN A 571 11.10 -24.76 -23.39
C GLN A 571 11.64 -26.17 -23.70
N SER A 572 12.25 -26.33 -24.88
CA SER A 572 12.95 -27.54 -25.30
C SER A 572 14.39 -27.16 -25.67
N GLY A 573 15.34 -27.47 -24.78
CA GLY A 573 16.72 -27.02 -24.93
C GLY A 573 16.84 -25.50 -24.80
N SER A 574 17.38 -24.85 -25.83
CA SER A 574 17.44 -23.38 -25.95
C SER A 574 16.23 -22.78 -26.65
N VAL A 575 15.30 -23.60 -27.16
CA VAL A 575 14.12 -23.09 -27.88
C VAL A 575 12.99 -22.86 -26.90
N VAL A 576 12.47 -21.63 -26.88
CA VAL A 576 11.25 -21.23 -26.15
C VAL A 576 10.12 -21.10 -27.16
N ARG A 577 8.97 -21.68 -26.83
CA ARG A 577 7.77 -21.66 -27.66
C ARG A 577 6.61 -21.10 -26.85
N LEU A 578 6.07 -19.97 -27.28
CA LEU A 578 4.77 -19.45 -26.86
C LEU A 578 3.73 -19.90 -27.87
N ARG A 579 2.69 -20.58 -27.41
CA ARG A 579 1.55 -21.01 -28.23
C ARG A 579 0.26 -20.53 -27.59
N VAL A 580 -0.54 -19.79 -28.35
CA VAL A 580 -1.82 -19.21 -27.91
C VAL A 580 -2.92 -19.64 -28.86
N GLU A 581 -3.99 -20.23 -28.33
CA GLU A 581 -5.17 -20.65 -29.09
C GLU A 581 -6.31 -19.65 -28.88
N LEU A 582 -6.77 -19.04 -29.98
CA LEU A 582 -7.79 -17.99 -30.01
C LEU A 582 -9.16 -18.62 -30.34
N THR A 583 -10.23 -18.10 -29.74
CA THR A 583 -11.63 -18.49 -30.01
C THR A 583 -12.35 -17.54 -30.93
#